data_AF-A0A538MFU3-F1
#
_entry.id   AF-A0A538MFU3-F1
#
_cell.length_a   1.000
_cell.length_b   1.000
_cell.length_c   1.000
_cell.angle_alpha   90.00
_cell.angle_beta   90.00
_cell.angle_gamma   90.00
#
_symmetry.space_group_name_H-M   'P 1'
#
loop_
_entity.id
_entity.type
_entity.pdbx_description
1 polymer ?
#
loop_
_entity_poly.entity_id
_entity_poly.type
_entity_poly.pdbx_seq_one_letter_code
_entity_poly.pdbx_strand_id
1 'polypeptide(L)' 'MWTLDEGQRIALALVDICGLSTTEAAQVMGTPRGTVLSRLHRGRRALAHVMSEHVDRGEP' A
#
# COMPACT_ATOMS: atom_id res chain seq x y z
N MET A 1 3.51 -9.23 3.86
CA MET A 1 2.24 -8.51 3.58
C MET A 1 1.29 -8.45 4.80
N TRP A 2 1.24 -9.47 5.67
CA TRP A 2 0.40 -9.48 6.88
C TRP A 2 0.76 -8.43 7.95
N THR A 3 1.93 -7.79 7.85
CA THR A 3 2.42 -6.71 8.73
C THR A 3 1.85 -5.32 8.43
N LEU A 4 1.20 -5.14 7.27
CA LEU A 4 0.57 -3.86 6.90
C LEU A 4 -0.85 -3.78 7.47
N ASP A 5 -1.28 -2.59 7.90
CA ASP A 5 -2.69 -2.35 8.25
C ASP A 5 -3.60 -2.66 7.05
N GLU A 6 -4.81 -3.17 7.30
CA GLU A 6 -5.74 -3.56 6.22
C GLU A 6 -6.03 -2.38 5.27
N GLY A 7 -6.19 -1.18 5.80
CA GLY A 7 -6.37 0.01 4.98
C GLY A 7 -5.18 0.32 4.09
N GLN A 8 -3.95 0.01 4.53
CA GLN A 8 -2.74 0.16 3.72
C GLN A 8 -2.69 -0.90 2.63
N ARG A 9 -3.01 -2.16 2.95
CA ARG A 9 -3.05 -3.25 1.97
C ARG A 9 -4.03 -2.96 0.84
N ILE A 10 -5.26 -2.56 1.18
CA ILE A 10 -6.29 -2.22 0.20
C ILE A 10 -5.84 -1.04 -0.67
N ALA A 11 -5.31 0.04 -0.05
CA ALA A 11 -4.85 1.20 -0.81
C ALA A 11 -3.73 0.85 -1.80
N LEU A 12 -2.74 0.06 -1.37
CA LEU A 12 -1.65 -0.42 -2.23
C LEU A 12 -2.18 -1.30 -3.37
N ALA A 13 -3.08 -2.24 -3.07
CA ALA A 13 -3.65 -3.11 -4.09
C ALA A 13 -4.41 -2.31 -5.16
N LEU A 14 -5.26 -1.37 -4.75
CA LEU A 14 -6.03 -0.57 -5.70
C LEU A 14 -5.15 0.32 -6.58
N VAL A 15 -4.12 0.96 -6.01
CA VAL A 15 -3.31 1.95 -6.75
C VAL A 15 -2.11 1.30 -7.46
N ASP A 16 -1.32 0.51 -6.74
CA ASP A 16 -0.04 0.00 -7.26
C ASP A 16 -0.20 -1.31 -8.05
N ILE A 17 -1.28 -2.09 -7.82
CA ILE A 17 -1.55 -3.34 -8.54
C ILE A 17 -2.66 -3.14 -9.59
N CYS A 18 -3.82 -2.62 -9.19
CA CYS A 18 -4.95 -2.43 -10.09
C CYS A 18 -4.86 -1.14 -10.93
N GLY A 19 -3.92 -0.24 -10.62
CA GLY A 19 -3.64 0.96 -11.42
C GLY A 19 -4.64 2.11 -11.26
N LEU A 20 -5.49 2.10 -10.22
CA LEU A 20 -6.43 3.19 -9.97
C LEU A 20 -5.70 4.47 -9.55
N SER A 21 -6.27 5.62 -9.89
CA SER A 21 -5.86 6.88 -9.30
C SER A 21 -6.22 6.94 -7.80
N THR A 22 -5.53 7.79 -7.05
CA THR A 22 -5.85 7.99 -5.62
C THR A 22 -7.27 8.50 -5.37
N THR A 23 -7.89 9.16 -6.35
CA THR A 23 -9.28 9.62 -6.28
C THR A 23 -10.25 8.46 -6.47
N GLU A 24 -10.04 7.60 -7.46
CA GLU A 24 -10.87 6.39 -7.67
C GLU A 24 -10.76 5.42 -6.50
N ALA A 25 -9.54 5.20 -6.00
CA ALA A 25 -9.33 4.38 -4.80
C ALA A 25 -10.07 4.95 -3.57
N ALA A 26 -10.11 6.28 -3.42
CA ALA A 26 -10.86 6.93 -2.34
C ALA A 26 -12.38 6.68 -2.43
N GLN A 27 -12.92 6.72 -3.65
CA GLN A 27 -14.32 6.39 -3.91
C GLN A 27 -14.63 4.91 -3.59
N VAL A 28 -13.79 3.99 -4.06
CA VAL A 28 -13.92 2.55 -3.76
C VAL A 28 -13.86 2.27 -2.26
N MET A 29 -12.93 2.93 -1.55
CA MET A 29 -12.72 2.71 -0.12
C MET A 29 -13.74 3.47 0.77
N GLY A 30 -14.57 4.35 0.21
CA GLY A 30 -15.49 5.19 1.00
C GLY A 30 -14.77 6.09 2.01
N THR A 31 -13.55 6.56 1.69
CA THR A 31 -12.74 7.40 2.60
C THR A 31 -12.21 8.65 1.89
N PRO A 32 -11.82 9.72 2.61
CA PRO A 32 -11.20 10.89 1.99
C PRO A 32 -9.92 10.55 1.23
N ARG A 33 -9.66 11.25 0.10
CA ARG A 33 -8.42 11.08 -0.69
C ARG A 33 -7.14 11.24 0.14
N GLY A 34 -7.13 12.15 1.11
CA GLY A 34 -6.02 12.34 2.04
C GLY A 34 -5.72 11.09 2.88
N THR A 35 -6.76 10.33 3.25
CA THR A 35 -6.62 9.05 3.97
C THR A 35 -5.92 8.02 3.10
N VAL A 36 -6.31 7.89 1.82
CA VAL A 36 -5.65 7.01 0.84
C VAL A 36 -4.18 7.39 0.67
N LEU A 37 -3.88 8.68 0.47
CA LEU A 37 -2.50 9.16 0.36
C LEU A 37 -1.65 8.80 1.59
N SER A 38 -2.20 9.01 2.79
CA SER A 38 -1.48 8.70 4.04
C SER A 38 -1.24 7.20 4.22
N ARG A 39 -2.21 6.36 3.80
CA ARG A 39 -2.11 4.90 3.82
C ARG A 39 -1.08 4.40 2.82
N LEU A 40 -1.06 4.93 1.60
CA LEU A 40 -0.03 4.62 0.59
C LEU A 40 1.36 5.00 1.08
N HIS A 41 1.52 6.20 1.65
CA HIS A 41 2.82 6.64 2.15
C HIS A 41 3.38 5.68 3.21
N ARG A 42 2.59 5.37 4.25
CA ARG A 42 3.02 4.46 5.32
C ARG A 42 3.17 3.02 4.81
N GLY A 43 2.24 2.58 3.96
CA GLY A 43 2.23 1.24 3.38
C GLY A 43 3.46 0.98 2.50
N ARG A 44 3.81 1.89 1.60
CA ARG A 44 5.01 1.77 0.73
C ARG A 44 6.30 1.76 1.55
N ARG A 45 6.40 2.61 2.58
CA ARG A 45 7.57 2.63 3.48
C ARG A 45 7.72 1.30 4.22
N ALA A 46 6.64 0.76 4.77
CA ALA A 46 6.67 -0.51 5.48
C ALA A 46 6.92 -1.69 4.53
N LEU A 47 6.34 -1.68 3.33
CA LEU A 47 6.59 -2.69 2.31
C LEU A 47 8.05 -2.68 1.86
N ALA A 48 8.63 -1.50 1.62
CA ALA A 48 10.04 -1.38 1.27
C ALA A 48 10.96 -2.01 2.33
N HIS A 49 10.67 -1.80 3.63
CA HIS A 49 11.44 -2.40 4.71
C HIS A 49 11.36 -3.94 4.69
N VAL A 50 10.16 -4.50 4.55
CA VAL A 50 9.96 -5.96 4.45
C VAL A 50 10.66 -6.53 3.21
N MET A 51 10.63 -5.81 2.08
CA MET A 51 11.30 -6.25 0.86
C MET A 51 12.83 -6.20 1.00
N SER A 52 13.38 -5.18 1.66
CA SER A 52 14.82 -5.12 1.95
C SER A 52 15.27 -6.34 2.76
N GLU A 53 14.53 -6.73 3.79
CA GLU A 53 14.85 -7.93 4.58
C GLU A 53 14.81 -9.24 3.77
N HIS A 54 13.97 -9.33 2.72
CA HIS A 54 13.91 -10.48 1.83
C HIS A 54 15.05 -10.48 0.81
N VAL A 55 15.35 -9.32 0.21
CA VAL A 55 16.46 -9.15 -0.73
C VAL A 55 17.79 -9.47 -0.05
N ASP A 56 18.00 -9.01 1.18
CA ASP A 56 19.22 -9.28 1.95
C ASP A 56 19.38 -10.77 2.33
N ARG A 57 18.28 -11.54 2.34
CA ARG A 57 18.28 -12.98 2.60
C ARG A 57 18.60 -13.83 1.35
N GLY A 58 18.66 -13.21 0.17
CA GLY A 58 18.92 -13.90 -1.09
C GLY A 58 17.80 -14.86 -1.53
N GLU A 59 16.60 -14.70 -1.00
CA GLU A 59 15.43 -15.46 -1.45
C GLU A 59 14.86 -14.82 -2.72
N PRO A 60 14.66 -15.57 -3.82
CA PRO A 60 14.13 -15.06 -5.08
C PRO A 60 12.66 -14.63 -5.00
#